data_AF-A0A1T4Z1E5-F1
#
_entry.id   AF-A0A1T4Z1E5-F1
#
_cell.length_a   1.000
_cell.length_b   1.000
_cell.length_c   1.000
_cell.angle_alpha   90.00
_cell.angle_beta   90.00
_cell.angle_gamma   90.00
#
_symmetry.space_group_name_H-M   'P 1'
#
loop_
_entity.id
_entity.type
_entity.pdbx_description
1 polymer ?
#
loop_
_entity_poly.entity_id
_entity_poly.type
_entity_poly.pdbx_seq_one_letter_code
_entity_poly.pdbx_strand_id
1 'polypeptide(L)'
;MNLSRFHLWISLIACSLALSSCLAPARISKPLSVRVKYLREEPDQTTLHKLLETAITSEDAEKSAEALGRFVEQWKKEKRPAKDTVPATKNGPSYEVTFTGTVEGQDPLEYYDEIYSATDFKIDRIEHHQRRGLGAPLIALRDNKHRAAIETYYPPEVITTPITAFARPGPNQLDGTQSVTIQFISSLHQDSVMWKGQKVPLAADFSAPWATALSRTQGLRQTAFWDVLRPKPKREPQLYLMEPYDPRKEPLIMIHGLLSTPLAWAKITNELWADPEIRRRYQIWHYLYNTSAPALYSTRILRTQLHDLRRQLDPEGDDPAMQRTTLLTHSMGGLIGKSLAVDPQDAFWKAAFKVPPESLDLSSEDRQTLREAFLWQPDRTIRRIIYIAVPHRGSAFADNIIGKIGSALAAPPVTFRSFYERISTRNPGVFTPEYERLGQGKLDSISSLSPHQPTLRILADLKLPPHIHTHSIIGNRGWTGPLEKSSDNIVPYTSSHIDTAESELIVPTGHGAFHHPAAMAEIIRVLKLPSTGKPRPTQKIVDSPRYMREPLRTSGGA
;
A
#
# COMPACT_ATOMS: atom_id res chain seq x y z
N MET A 1 6.36 -8.47 -47.94
CA MET A 1 6.44 -9.08 -46.59
C MET A 1 7.74 -8.63 -45.90
N ASN A 2 7.61 -7.56 -45.11
CA ASN A 2 8.36 -7.16 -43.89
C ASN A 2 9.87 -7.47 -43.72
N LEU A 3 10.73 -6.78 -44.46
CA LEU A 3 12.10 -6.48 -44.00
C LEU A 3 12.13 -5.42 -42.88
N SER A 4 11.13 -4.52 -42.79
CA SER A 4 11.11 -3.45 -41.78
C SER A 4 10.79 -3.95 -40.36
N ARG A 5 10.06 -5.07 -40.21
CA ARG A 5 9.84 -5.69 -38.88
C ARG A 5 11.10 -6.38 -38.37
N PHE A 6 11.95 -6.90 -39.25
CA PHE A 6 13.20 -7.56 -38.86
C PHE A 6 14.26 -6.55 -38.39
N HIS A 7 14.34 -5.37 -39.02
CA HIS A 7 15.22 -4.28 -38.59
C HIS A 7 14.77 -3.61 -37.28
N LEU A 8 13.45 -3.59 -37.00
CA LEU A 8 12.92 -3.11 -35.71
C LEU A 8 13.30 -4.05 -34.56
N TRP A 9 13.27 -5.36 -34.79
CA TRP A 9 13.68 -6.37 -33.80
C TRP A 9 15.19 -6.37 -33.55
N ILE A 10 16.01 -6.23 -34.58
CA ILE A 10 17.47 -6.13 -34.43
C ILE A 10 17.88 -4.82 -33.74
N SER A 11 17.17 -3.71 -33.99
CA SER A 11 17.41 -2.44 -33.29
C SER A 11 17.00 -2.51 -31.81
N LEU A 12 15.94 -3.24 -31.48
CA LEU A 12 15.52 -3.49 -30.08
C LEU A 12 16.50 -4.40 -29.32
N ILE A 13 17.13 -5.37 -30.00
CA ILE A 13 18.14 -6.26 -29.41
C ILE A 13 19.52 -5.57 -29.32
N ALA A 14 19.89 -4.74 -30.30
CA ALA A 14 21.14 -3.96 -30.24
C ALA A 14 21.09 -2.85 -29.17
N CYS A 15 19.91 -2.24 -28.94
CA CYS A 15 19.72 -1.30 -27.83
C CYS A 15 19.82 -1.99 -26.45
N SER A 16 19.45 -3.27 -26.33
CA SER A 16 19.54 -4.00 -25.06
C SER A 16 20.99 -4.37 -24.69
N LEU A 17 21.85 -4.63 -25.68
CA LEU A 17 23.25 -4.98 -25.44
C LEU A 17 24.17 -3.74 -25.25
N ALA A 18 23.88 -2.60 -25.89
CA ALA A 18 24.67 -1.37 -25.71
C ALA A 18 24.32 -0.59 -24.42
N LEU A 19 23.15 -0.83 -23.80
CA LEU A 19 22.77 -0.27 -22.49
C LEU A 19 23.43 -0.97 -21.30
N SER A 20 24.25 -2.00 -21.54
CA SER A 20 24.87 -2.81 -20.49
C SER A 20 26.30 -2.38 -20.10
N SER A 21 26.95 -1.48 -20.85
CA SER A 21 28.42 -1.29 -20.71
C SER A 21 28.93 0.15 -20.61
N CYS A 22 28.09 1.19 -20.63
CA CYS A 22 28.53 2.55 -20.27
C CYS A 22 27.36 3.34 -19.67
N LEU A 23 27.65 4.06 -18.58
CA LEU A 23 26.71 4.70 -17.64
C LEU A 23 26.17 3.72 -16.59
N ALA A 24 26.69 3.83 -15.35
CA ALA A 24 26.04 3.24 -14.19
C ALA A 24 24.61 3.80 -14.11
N PRO A 25 23.56 3.00 -14.39
CA PRO A 25 22.21 3.52 -14.44
C PRO A 25 21.77 3.82 -13.01
N ALA A 26 20.96 4.86 -12.85
CA ALA A 26 20.06 4.95 -11.71
C ALA A 26 19.38 3.59 -11.56
N ARG A 27 19.73 2.82 -10.52
CA ARG A 27 19.14 1.52 -10.27
C ARG A 27 17.64 1.73 -10.06
N ILE A 28 16.84 1.48 -11.10
CA ILE A 28 15.44 1.12 -10.94
C ILE A 28 15.47 -0.09 -10.02
N SER A 29 15.04 0.11 -8.78
CA SER A 29 15.12 -0.89 -7.72
C SER A 29 14.38 -2.14 -8.19
N LYS A 30 15.05 -3.31 -8.14
CA LYS A 30 14.37 -4.58 -8.32
C LYS A 30 13.17 -4.62 -7.36
N PRO A 31 11.94 -4.93 -7.83
CA PRO A 31 10.80 -5.04 -6.92
C PRO A 31 11.12 -6.04 -5.82
N LEU A 32 10.78 -5.69 -4.57
CA LEU A 32 11.10 -6.50 -3.39
C LEU A 32 10.47 -7.89 -3.54
N SER A 33 11.30 -8.94 -3.70
CA SER A 33 10.78 -10.31 -3.86
C SER A 33 10.92 -11.16 -2.61
N VAL A 34 9.95 -11.08 -1.70
CA VAL A 34 9.92 -11.82 -0.41
C VAL A 34 9.76 -13.32 -0.62
N ARG A 35 10.74 -14.11 -0.18
CA ARG A 35 10.64 -15.58 -0.21
C ARG A 35 10.09 -16.07 1.11
N VAL A 36 9.22 -17.05 1.03
CA VAL A 36 8.65 -17.75 2.18
C VAL A 36 9.00 -19.22 1.99
N LYS A 37 9.70 -19.81 2.96
CA LYS A 37 10.04 -21.24 2.93
C LYS A 37 9.19 -22.00 3.95
N TYR A 38 8.47 -23.00 3.45
CA TYR A 38 7.90 -24.14 4.17
C TYR A 38 8.97 -24.80 5.06
N LEU A 39 8.99 -24.66 6.39
CA LEU A 39 10.04 -25.30 7.20
C LEU A 39 9.81 -26.79 7.41
N ARG A 40 8.57 -27.28 7.30
CA ARG A 40 8.25 -28.71 7.41
C ARG A 40 7.99 -29.34 6.05
N GLU A 41 8.63 -30.47 5.78
CA GLU A 41 8.48 -31.24 4.54
C GLU A 41 7.63 -32.52 4.75
N GLU A 42 7.43 -32.98 5.99
CA GLU A 42 6.63 -34.17 6.30
C GLU A 42 5.43 -33.87 7.24
N PRO A 43 4.27 -34.54 7.05
CA PRO A 43 3.14 -34.43 7.96
C PRO A 43 3.49 -35.04 9.31
N ASP A 44 3.39 -34.23 10.36
CA ASP A 44 3.49 -34.69 11.75
C ASP A 44 2.40 -35.74 12.02
N GLN A 45 2.79 -36.93 12.47
CA GLN A 45 1.87 -38.03 12.80
C GLN A 45 1.21 -37.87 14.17
N THR A 46 1.47 -36.77 14.88
CA THR A 46 0.85 -36.47 16.17
C THR A 46 -0.67 -36.33 16.02
N THR A 47 -1.43 -36.98 16.90
CA THR A 47 -2.89 -36.97 16.84
C THR A 47 -3.47 -35.64 17.33
N LEU A 48 -4.67 -35.26 16.84
CA LEU A 48 -5.42 -34.11 17.35
C LEU A 48 -5.57 -34.12 18.87
N HIS A 49 -5.79 -35.31 19.47
CA HIS A 49 -5.88 -35.48 20.92
C HIS A 49 -4.59 -35.04 21.62
N LYS A 50 -3.43 -35.51 21.14
CA LYS A 50 -2.15 -35.20 21.77
C LYS A 50 -1.73 -33.74 21.58
N LEU A 51 -2.02 -33.17 20.41
CA LEU A 51 -1.81 -31.74 20.14
C LEU A 51 -2.65 -30.88 21.08
N LEU A 52 -3.95 -31.19 21.23
CA LEU A 52 -4.84 -30.43 22.09
C LEU A 52 -4.49 -30.57 23.57
N GLU A 53 -4.21 -31.79 24.03
CA GLU A 53 -3.74 -32.06 25.39
C GLU A 53 -2.49 -31.23 25.70
N THR A 54 -1.50 -31.24 24.80
CA THR A 54 -0.26 -30.46 24.98
C THR A 54 -0.56 -28.96 24.99
N ALA A 55 -1.43 -28.47 24.10
CA ALA A 55 -1.81 -27.08 24.00
C ALA A 55 -2.41 -26.53 25.31
N ILE A 56 -3.23 -27.32 26.02
CA ILE A 56 -3.94 -26.84 27.21
C ILE A 56 -3.27 -27.20 28.55
N THR A 57 -2.39 -28.21 28.58
CA THR A 57 -1.74 -28.69 29.82
C THR A 57 -0.28 -28.31 29.97
N SER A 58 0.44 -28.00 28.88
CA SER A 58 1.85 -27.68 28.97
C SER A 58 2.10 -26.36 29.70
N GLU A 59 3.05 -26.36 30.64
CA GLU A 59 3.55 -25.14 31.29
C GLU A 59 4.52 -24.36 30.40
N ASP A 60 5.06 -25.01 29.36
CA ASP A 60 5.93 -24.40 28.36
C ASP A 60 5.07 -23.68 27.32
N ALA A 61 5.06 -22.35 27.38
CA ALA A 61 4.23 -21.51 26.52
C ALA A 61 4.56 -21.67 25.02
N GLU A 62 5.82 -21.95 24.67
CA GLU A 62 6.21 -22.14 23.27
C GLU A 62 5.70 -23.48 22.74
N LYS A 63 5.84 -24.56 23.54
CA LYS A 63 5.27 -25.87 23.19
C LYS A 63 3.74 -25.86 23.14
N SER A 64 3.11 -25.16 24.07
CA SER A 64 1.65 -24.96 24.09
C SER A 64 1.17 -24.25 22.83
N ALA A 65 1.82 -23.14 22.46
CA ALA A 65 1.50 -22.37 21.26
C ALA A 65 1.76 -23.18 19.97
N GLU A 66 2.88 -23.89 19.88
CA GLU A 66 3.19 -24.74 18.73
C GLU A 66 2.17 -25.87 18.56
N ALA A 67 1.83 -26.58 19.65
CA ALA A 67 0.84 -27.64 19.63
C ALA A 67 -0.55 -27.13 19.25
N LEU A 68 -0.95 -25.95 19.75
CA LEU A 68 -2.22 -25.31 19.40
C LEU A 68 -2.25 -24.90 17.92
N GLY A 69 -1.16 -24.33 17.39
CA GLY A 69 -1.09 -23.95 15.99
C GLY A 69 -1.24 -25.15 15.05
N ARG A 70 -0.52 -26.24 15.36
CA ARG A 70 -0.63 -27.52 14.65
C ARG A 70 -2.03 -28.13 14.75
N PHE A 71 -2.64 -28.08 15.94
CA PHE A 71 -4.00 -28.56 16.14
C PHE A 71 -4.99 -27.86 15.21
N VAL A 72 -4.91 -26.52 15.11
CA VAL A 72 -5.79 -25.73 14.25
C VAL A 72 -5.56 -26.02 12.77
N GLU A 73 -4.30 -26.12 12.35
CA GLU A 73 -3.93 -26.45 10.95
C GLU A 73 -4.44 -27.84 10.56
N GLN A 74 -4.26 -28.85 11.41
CA GLN A 74 -4.76 -30.20 11.16
C GLN A 74 -6.29 -30.25 11.16
N TRP A 75 -6.95 -29.59 12.12
CA TRP A 75 -8.41 -29.48 12.16
C TRP A 75 -8.98 -28.90 10.86
N LYS A 76 -8.36 -27.83 10.34
CA LYS A 76 -8.74 -27.20 9.08
C LYS A 76 -8.50 -28.11 7.88
N LYS A 77 -7.38 -28.83 7.85
CA LYS A 77 -7.02 -29.77 6.78
C LYS A 77 -7.97 -30.97 6.71
N GLU A 78 -8.41 -31.46 7.86
CA GLU A 78 -9.40 -32.55 7.98
C GLU A 78 -10.84 -32.08 7.67
N LYS A 79 -11.06 -30.78 7.39
CA LYS A 79 -12.36 -30.17 7.08
C LYS A 79 -13.41 -30.42 8.17
N ARG A 80 -12.98 -30.44 9.43
CA ARG A 80 -13.88 -30.58 10.58
C ARG A 80 -14.70 -29.29 10.79
N PRO A 81 -15.96 -29.38 11.24
CA PRO A 81 -16.79 -28.20 11.51
C PRO A 81 -16.25 -27.40 12.71
N ALA A 82 -16.73 -26.18 12.93
CA ALA A 82 -16.31 -25.37 14.09
C ALA A 82 -16.68 -25.94 15.45
N LYS A 83 -17.60 -26.90 15.51
CA LYS A 83 -17.89 -27.64 16.72
C LYS A 83 -17.84 -29.14 16.42
N ASP A 84 -16.89 -29.83 17.03
CA ASP A 84 -16.74 -31.29 16.91
C ASP A 84 -16.01 -31.86 18.15
N THR A 85 -16.05 -33.18 18.28
CA THR A 85 -15.40 -33.92 19.37
C THR A 85 -14.07 -34.50 18.91
N VAL A 86 -13.06 -34.40 19.77
CA VAL A 86 -11.80 -35.16 19.68
C VAL A 86 -11.90 -36.35 20.63
N PRO A 87 -11.91 -37.59 20.12
CA PRO A 87 -12.10 -38.76 20.97
C PRO A 87 -10.91 -38.95 21.93
N ALA A 88 -11.20 -39.50 23.10
CA ALA A 88 -10.23 -39.91 24.09
C ALA A 88 -9.17 -40.89 23.52
N THR A 89 -7.95 -40.80 24.07
CA THR A 89 -6.97 -41.89 24.02
C THR A 89 -7.14 -42.79 25.26
N LYS A 90 -6.47 -43.95 25.31
CA LYS A 90 -6.64 -44.96 26.37
C LYS A 90 -6.63 -44.41 27.82
N ASN A 91 -5.95 -43.29 28.08
CA ASN A 91 -5.77 -42.72 29.42
C ASN A 91 -6.17 -41.23 29.54
N GLY A 92 -6.91 -40.65 28.58
CA GLY A 92 -7.25 -39.22 28.57
C GLY A 92 -8.73 -38.93 28.35
N PRO A 93 -9.22 -37.70 28.64
CA PRO A 93 -10.60 -37.33 28.37
C PRO A 93 -10.84 -37.17 26.86
N SER A 94 -12.11 -37.23 26.45
CA SER A 94 -12.55 -36.69 25.15
C SER A 94 -12.64 -35.17 25.25
N TYR A 95 -12.48 -34.45 24.14
CA TYR A 95 -12.62 -32.99 24.11
C TYR A 95 -13.74 -32.56 23.18
N GLU A 96 -14.67 -31.74 23.67
CA GLU A 96 -15.63 -31.03 22.81
C GLU A 96 -15.04 -29.67 22.45
N VAL A 97 -14.64 -29.50 21.19
CA VAL A 97 -13.92 -28.30 20.74
C VAL A 97 -14.89 -27.38 20.01
N THR A 98 -14.89 -26.10 20.38
CA THR A 98 -15.67 -25.05 19.70
C THR A 98 -14.78 -23.90 19.26
N PHE A 99 -14.83 -23.55 17.99
CA PHE A 99 -14.14 -22.39 17.42
C PHE A 99 -15.03 -21.15 17.48
N THR A 100 -14.45 -20.03 17.88
CA THR A 100 -15.10 -18.71 17.93
C THR A 100 -14.14 -17.65 17.37
N GLY A 101 -14.61 -16.50 16.92
CA GLY A 101 -13.69 -15.51 16.35
C GLY A 101 -14.28 -14.18 15.97
N THR A 102 -13.41 -13.32 15.43
CA THR A 102 -13.67 -11.90 15.14
C THR A 102 -14.34 -11.63 13.78
N VAL A 103 -14.77 -12.65 13.05
CA VAL A 103 -15.47 -12.47 11.78
C VAL A 103 -16.97 -12.40 12.07
N GLU A 104 -17.54 -11.20 12.08
CA GLU A 104 -18.95 -11.02 12.44
C GLU A 104 -19.89 -11.82 11.53
N GLY A 105 -20.77 -12.59 12.17
CA GLY A 105 -21.83 -13.34 11.49
C GLY A 105 -21.37 -14.54 10.66
N GLN A 106 -20.09 -14.91 10.70
CA GLN A 106 -19.58 -16.07 9.96
C GLN A 106 -18.79 -17.01 10.87
N ASP A 107 -18.84 -18.30 10.54
CA ASP A 107 -17.98 -19.29 11.17
C ASP A 107 -16.50 -18.92 10.91
N PRO A 108 -15.69 -18.74 11.97
CA PRO A 108 -14.32 -18.29 11.84
C PRO A 108 -13.42 -19.29 11.10
N LEU A 109 -13.74 -20.59 11.10
CA LEU A 109 -13.03 -21.59 10.30
C LEU A 109 -13.49 -21.59 8.85
N GLU A 110 -14.78 -21.36 8.56
CA GLU A 110 -15.29 -21.33 7.19
C GLU A 110 -14.91 -20.04 6.45
N TYR A 111 -14.74 -18.93 7.17
CA TYR A 111 -14.32 -17.67 6.58
C TYR A 111 -12.93 -17.78 5.90
N TYR A 112 -12.00 -18.52 6.49
CA TYR A 112 -10.67 -18.70 5.91
C TYR A 112 -10.62 -19.97 5.06
N ASP A 113 -10.00 -19.89 3.89
CA ASP A 113 -9.80 -21.05 3.01
C ASP A 113 -8.65 -21.93 3.53
N GLU A 114 -7.59 -21.30 4.02
CA GLU A 114 -6.39 -21.96 4.54
C GLU A 114 -5.95 -21.30 5.85
N ILE A 115 -5.46 -22.10 6.79
CA ILE A 115 -4.88 -21.63 8.05
C ILE A 115 -3.61 -22.44 8.31
N TYR A 116 -2.52 -21.74 8.58
CA TYR A 116 -1.21 -22.35 8.87
C TYR A 116 -0.64 -21.81 10.17
N SER A 117 0.17 -22.63 10.86
CA SER A 117 0.99 -22.10 11.96
C SER A 117 2.01 -21.08 11.43
N ALA A 118 2.11 -19.90 12.04
CA ALA A 118 3.10 -18.90 11.64
C ALA A 118 4.54 -19.34 11.97
N THR A 119 4.72 -20.25 12.91
CA THR A 119 6.03 -20.79 13.32
C THR A 119 6.71 -21.63 12.23
N ASP A 120 5.94 -22.11 11.26
CA ASP A 120 6.42 -23.08 10.27
C ASP A 120 7.02 -22.40 9.03
N PHE A 121 7.18 -21.07 9.07
CA PHE A 121 7.66 -20.27 7.96
C PHE A 121 8.95 -19.54 8.31
N LYS A 122 9.90 -19.59 7.36
CA LYS A 122 11.02 -18.65 7.33
C LYS A 122 10.76 -17.55 6.30
N ILE A 123 10.91 -16.30 6.74
CA ILE A 123 10.72 -15.09 5.93
C ILE A 123 12.08 -14.52 5.55
N ASP A 124 12.28 -14.26 4.25
CA ASP A 124 13.47 -13.57 3.75
C ASP A 124 13.12 -12.20 3.12
N ARG A 125 13.99 -11.21 3.29
CA ARG A 125 14.01 -9.86 2.63
C ARG A 125 13.04 -8.80 3.17
N ILE A 126 12.23 -9.14 4.15
CA ILE A 126 11.61 -8.19 5.07
C ILE A 126 11.99 -8.57 6.49
N GLU A 127 11.97 -7.60 7.40
CA GLU A 127 12.16 -7.87 8.82
C GLU A 127 11.03 -8.76 9.34
N HIS A 128 11.36 -9.69 10.24
CA HIS A 128 10.39 -10.61 10.83
C HIS A 128 9.93 -10.05 12.17
N HIS A 129 8.71 -9.49 12.19
CA HIS A 129 8.14 -8.85 13.37
C HIS A 129 7.17 -9.79 14.08
N GLN A 130 7.55 -10.18 15.30
CA GLN A 130 6.76 -11.02 16.17
C GLN A 130 6.56 -10.37 17.53
N ARG A 131 5.44 -10.69 18.18
CA ARG A 131 5.18 -10.35 19.58
C ARG A 131 5.06 -11.65 20.38
N ARG A 132 5.88 -11.79 21.43
CA ARG A 132 5.73 -12.86 22.41
C ARG A 132 4.46 -12.65 23.22
N GLY A 133 3.77 -13.74 23.56
CA GLY A 133 2.55 -13.68 24.34
C GLY A 133 1.83 -15.03 24.39
N LEU A 134 0.59 -15.01 24.83
CA LEU A 134 -0.27 -16.17 24.98
C LEU A 134 -0.92 -16.55 23.63
N GLY A 135 -1.04 -17.85 23.37
CA GLY A 135 -1.69 -18.40 22.17
C GLY A 135 -0.75 -18.65 20.99
N ALA A 136 -1.30 -19.21 19.92
CA ALA A 136 -0.58 -19.58 18.71
C ALA A 136 -0.77 -18.53 17.60
N PRO A 137 0.31 -17.87 17.11
CA PRO A 137 0.20 -17.02 15.95
C PRO A 137 -0.02 -17.86 14.68
N LEU A 138 -1.02 -17.50 13.88
CA LEU A 138 -1.41 -18.20 12.67
C LEU A 138 -1.43 -17.27 11.46
N ILE A 139 -1.25 -17.87 10.29
CA ILE A 139 -1.49 -17.26 8.99
C ILE A 139 -2.85 -17.71 8.50
N ALA A 140 -3.83 -16.81 8.47
CA ALA A 140 -5.15 -17.09 7.91
C ALA A 140 -5.28 -16.47 6.52
N LEU A 141 -5.63 -17.30 5.54
CA LEU A 141 -5.71 -16.93 4.13
C LEU A 141 -7.13 -17.17 3.63
N ARG A 142 -7.61 -16.24 2.81
CA ARG A 142 -8.88 -16.36 2.09
C ARG A 142 -8.66 -15.95 0.64
N ASP A 143 -9.10 -16.80 -0.27
CA ASP A 143 -9.13 -16.47 -1.70
C ASP A 143 -10.12 -15.33 -1.91
N ASN A 144 -9.69 -14.30 -2.65
CA ASN A 144 -10.59 -13.23 -3.06
C ASN A 144 -11.45 -13.69 -4.25
N LYS A 145 -12.57 -14.34 -3.94
CA LYS A 145 -13.56 -14.78 -4.94
C LYS A 145 -14.76 -13.83 -4.99
N HIS A 146 -14.63 -12.62 -4.43
CA HIS A 146 -15.69 -11.62 -4.30
C HIS A 146 -16.98 -12.18 -3.67
N ARG A 147 -16.82 -12.99 -2.61
CA ARG A 147 -17.93 -13.64 -1.89
C ARG A 147 -18.80 -12.63 -1.11
N ALA A 148 -18.22 -11.48 -0.77
CA ALA A 148 -18.93 -10.33 -0.22
C ALA A 148 -18.57 -9.07 -1.02
N ALA A 149 -19.49 -8.09 -1.09
CA ALA A 149 -19.30 -6.88 -1.89
C ALA A 149 -18.03 -6.09 -1.53
N ILE A 150 -17.66 -6.08 -0.24
CA ILE A 150 -16.45 -5.41 0.25
C ILE A 150 -15.16 -6.05 -0.29
N GLU A 151 -15.20 -7.33 -0.69
CA GLU A 151 -14.01 -8.04 -1.17
C GLU A 151 -13.50 -7.52 -2.52
N THR A 152 -14.31 -6.76 -3.27
CA THR A 152 -13.86 -5.98 -4.42
C THR A 152 -12.73 -5.01 -4.07
N TYR A 153 -12.67 -4.55 -2.82
CA TYR A 153 -11.62 -3.67 -2.31
C TYR A 153 -10.50 -4.42 -1.59
N TYR A 154 -10.47 -5.74 -1.56
CA TYR A 154 -9.28 -6.48 -1.08
C TYR A 154 -8.35 -6.87 -2.24
N PRO A 155 -7.07 -7.16 -1.98
CA PRO A 155 -6.17 -7.66 -3.00
C PRO A 155 -6.74 -8.89 -3.71
N PRO A 156 -6.70 -8.96 -5.05
CA PRO A 156 -7.26 -10.08 -5.80
C PRO A 156 -6.45 -11.38 -5.64
N GLU A 157 -5.17 -11.29 -5.27
CA GLU A 157 -4.31 -12.47 -5.12
C GLU A 157 -4.66 -13.31 -3.90
N VAL A 158 -4.91 -12.66 -2.75
CA VAL A 158 -5.27 -13.30 -1.49
C VAL A 158 -5.61 -12.23 -0.44
N ILE A 159 -6.57 -12.54 0.43
CA ILE A 159 -6.88 -11.79 1.65
C ILE A 159 -6.14 -12.48 2.80
N THR A 160 -5.25 -11.77 3.47
CA THR A 160 -4.45 -12.33 4.58
C THR A 160 -4.80 -11.65 5.90
N THR A 161 -5.02 -12.42 6.96
CA THR A 161 -5.24 -11.89 8.30
C THR A 161 -4.23 -12.52 9.27
N PRO A 162 -3.44 -11.72 10.02
CA PRO A 162 -2.69 -12.23 11.15
C PRO A 162 -3.66 -12.51 12.30
N ILE A 163 -3.84 -13.78 12.66
CA ILE A 163 -4.70 -14.17 13.78
C ILE A 163 -3.89 -14.88 14.85
N THR A 164 -4.36 -14.80 16.09
CA THR A 164 -3.88 -15.61 17.20
C THR A 164 -4.98 -16.58 17.57
N ALA A 165 -4.68 -17.88 17.58
CA ALA A 165 -5.55 -18.87 18.21
C ALA A 165 -5.25 -18.93 19.71
N PHE A 166 -6.31 -18.86 20.51
CA PHE A 166 -6.21 -18.91 21.96
C PHE A 166 -7.18 -19.94 22.52
N ALA A 167 -6.65 -20.98 23.15
CA ALA A 167 -7.45 -22.06 23.75
C ALA A 167 -7.81 -21.74 25.21
N ARG A 168 -9.10 -21.91 25.54
CA ARG A 168 -9.63 -21.85 26.91
C ARG A 168 -10.27 -23.19 27.27
N PRO A 169 -9.67 -23.97 28.19
CA PRO A 169 -10.34 -25.15 28.73
C PRO A 169 -11.54 -24.69 29.58
N GLY A 170 -12.67 -25.34 29.34
CA GLY A 170 -13.92 -25.21 30.09
C GLY A 170 -14.09 -26.31 31.13
N PRO A 171 -15.28 -26.41 31.74
CA PRO A 171 -15.57 -27.46 32.72
C PRO A 171 -15.59 -28.84 32.07
N ASN A 172 -15.38 -29.87 32.91
CA ASN A 172 -15.64 -31.26 32.53
C ASN A 172 -17.16 -31.51 32.56
N GLN A 173 -17.66 -32.16 31.53
CA GLN A 173 -19.03 -32.64 31.44
C GLN A 173 -19.19 -33.95 32.21
N LEU A 174 -20.44 -34.31 32.50
CA LEU A 174 -20.80 -35.50 33.29
C LEU A 174 -20.37 -36.82 32.64
N ASP A 175 -20.23 -36.84 31.32
CA ASP A 175 -19.80 -38.00 30.52
C ASP A 175 -18.27 -38.15 30.45
N GLY A 176 -17.50 -37.28 31.12
CA GLY A 176 -16.05 -37.26 31.09
C GLY A 176 -15.46 -36.46 29.92
N THR A 177 -16.28 -35.80 29.11
CA THR A 177 -15.82 -34.91 28.03
C THR A 177 -15.43 -33.54 28.59
N GLN A 178 -14.26 -33.01 28.21
CA GLN A 178 -13.85 -31.65 28.58
C GLN A 178 -14.17 -30.67 27.45
N SER A 179 -14.92 -29.59 27.72
CA SER A 179 -15.14 -28.55 26.72
C SER A 179 -13.89 -27.69 26.55
N VAL A 180 -13.56 -27.33 25.30
CA VAL A 180 -12.45 -26.42 24.97
C VAL A 180 -12.92 -25.40 23.94
N THR A 181 -12.77 -24.12 24.25
CA THR A 181 -13.05 -23.04 23.28
C THR A 181 -11.75 -22.53 22.68
N ILE A 182 -11.63 -22.54 21.35
CA ILE A 182 -10.52 -21.92 20.63
C ILE A 182 -11.03 -20.63 20.01
N GLN A 183 -10.48 -19.50 20.45
CA GLN A 183 -10.83 -18.18 19.96
C GLN A 183 -9.79 -17.69 18.95
N PHE A 184 -10.23 -17.29 17.75
CA PHE A 184 -9.42 -16.57 16.79
C PHE A 184 -9.53 -15.07 17.01
N ILE A 185 -8.39 -14.42 17.21
CA ILE A 185 -8.31 -12.99 17.49
C ILE A 185 -7.41 -12.34 16.46
N SER A 186 -7.92 -11.36 15.70
CA SER A 186 -7.08 -10.55 14.81
C SER A 186 -5.99 -9.81 15.60
N SER A 187 -4.74 -10.13 15.31
CA SER A 187 -3.57 -9.49 15.93
C SER A 187 -3.44 -8.00 15.58
N LEU A 188 -4.12 -7.54 14.52
CA LEU A 188 -4.16 -6.13 14.13
C LEU A 188 -5.11 -5.30 15.00
N HIS A 189 -6.14 -5.92 15.58
CA HIS A 189 -7.20 -5.22 16.32
C HIS A 189 -7.05 -5.38 17.83
N GLN A 190 -6.51 -6.50 18.30
CA GLN A 190 -6.41 -6.79 19.72
C GLN A 190 -5.01 -7.33 20.07
N ASP A 191 -4.38 -6.70 21.08
CA ASP A 191 -3.01 -7.01 21.49
C ASP A 191 -2.90 -7.89 22.74
N SER A 192 -4.02 -8.10 23.45
CA SER A 192 -4.04 -8.72 24.77
C SER A 192 -5.40 -9.32 25.11
N VAL A 193 -5.42 -10.25 26.06
CA VAL A 193 -6.63 -10.90 26.59
C VAL A 193 -6.59 -10.92 28.11
N MET A 194 -7.77 -11.04 28.73
CA MET A 194 -7.87 -11.39 30.14
C MET A 194 -7.65 -12.89 30.32
N TRP A 195 -6.65 -13.25 31.13
CA TRP A 195 -6.30 -14.62 31.48
C TRP A 195 -6.08 -14.71 32.99
N LYS A 196 -6.85 -15.57 33.67
CA LYS A 196 -6.79 -15.73 35.14
C LYS A 196 -6.83 -14.39 35.91
N GLY A 197 -7.68 -13.46 35.45
CA GLY A 197 -7.84 -12.14 36.06
C GLY A 197 -6.76 -11.11 35.70
N GLN A 198 -5.75 -11.46 34.90
CA GLN A 198 -4.69 -10.56 34.47
C GLN A 198 -4.77 -10.27 32.97
N LYS A 199 -4.40 -9.05 32.56
CA LYS A 199 -4.27 -8.67 31.15
C LYS A 199 -2.92 -9.15 30.62
N VAL A 200 -2.94 -10.14 29.73
CA VAL A 200 -1.75 -10.78 29.17
C VAL A 200 -1.66 -10.48 27.66
N PRO A 201 -0.48 -10.13 27.11
CA PRO A 201 -0.32 -9.93 25.67
C PRO A 201 -0.58 -11.22 24.89
N LEU A 202 -1.19 -11.11 23.72
CA LEU A 202 -1.34 -12.21 22.78
C LEU A 202 -0.07 -12.38 21.94
N ALA A 203 0.32 -13.62 21.68
CA ALA A 203 1.34 -13.91 20.68
C ALA A 203 0.86 -13.42 19.31
N ALA A 204 1.76 -12.89 18.48
CA ALA A 204 1.40 -12.44 17.13
C ALA A 204 2.60 -12.55 16.19
N ASP A 205 2.30 -12.81 14.92
CA ASP A 205 3.26 -12.68 13.81
C ASP A 205 2.67 -11.72 12.78
N PHE A 206 3.29 -10.55 12.65
CA PHE A 206 2.80 -9.49 11.74
C PHE A 206 3.39 -9.64 10.33
N SER A 207 4.48 -10.38 10.20
CA SER A 207 5.23 -10.48 8.95
C SER A 207 4.87 -11.72 8.15
N ALA A 208 4.57 -12.85 8.79
CA ALA A 208 4.36 -14.11 8.08
C ALA A 208 3.12 -14.07 7.14
N PRO A 209 1.95 -13.55 7.56
CA PRO A 209 0.80 -13.41 6.65
C PRO A 209 1.10 -12.45 5.50
N TRP A 210 1.79 -11.34 5.77
CA TRP A 210 2.18 -10.38 4.75
C TRP A 210 3.16 -10.96 3.75
N ALA A 211 4.17 -11.70 4.23
CA ALA A 211 5.14 -12.39 3.41
C ALA A 211 4.47 -13.41 2.48
N THR A 212 3.45 -14.12 2.98
CA THR A 212 2.65 -15.07 2.20
C THR A 212 1.80 -14.35 1.14
N ALA A 213 1.19 -13.22 1.46
CA ALA A 213 0.51 -12.39 0.46
C ALA A 213 1.47 -11.98 -0.67
N LEU A 214 2.64 -11.47 -0.28
CA LEU A 214 3.69 -11.07 -1.21
C LEU A 214 4.24 -12.26 -2.02
N SER A 215 4.27 -13.47 -1.46
CA SER A 215 4.74 -14.65 -2.19
C SER A 215 3.71 -15.10 -3.24
N ARG A 216 2.41 -15.05 -2.95
CA ARG A 216 1.35 -15.34 -3.95
C ARG A 216 1.34 -14.33 -5.10
N THR A 217 1.80 -13.09 -4.87
CA THR A 217 1.96 -12.10 -5.94
C THR A 217 3.17 -12.34 -6.86
N GLN A 218 4.14 -13.21 -6.49
CA GLN A 218 5.44 -13.31 -7.20
C GLN A 218 5.31 -13.71 -8.68
N GLY A 219 4.43 -14.68 -8.99
CA GLY A 219 4.23 -15.20 -10.35
C GLY A 219 3.68 -14.16 -11.34
N LEU A 220 3.13 -13.05 -10.82
CA LEU A 220 2.52 -11.97 -11.59
C LEU A 220 3.40 -10.72 -11.67
N ARG A 221 4.60 -10.71 -11.07
CA ARG A 221 5.39 -9.47 -10.86
C ARG A 221 5.96 -8.85 -12.12
N GLN A 222 6.53 -9.66 -13.01
CA GLN A 222 7.08 -9.12 -14.25
C GLN A 222 5.94 -8.60 -15.12
N THR A 223 4.87 -9.37 -15.26
CA THR A 223 3.70 -8.97 -16.04
C THR A 223 3.02 -7.74 -15.44
N ALA A 224 2.79 -7.65 -14.13
CA ALA A 224 2.12 -6.52 -13.47
C ALA A 224 2.94 -5.21 -13.48
N PHE A 225 4.25 -5.27 -13.29
CA PHE A 225 5.12 -4.09 -13.43
C PHE A 225 5.09 -3.53 -14.85
N TRP A 226 5.11 -4.40 -15.86
CA TRP A 226 4.96 -3.99 -17.25
C TRP A 226 3.50 -3.67 -17.62
N ASP A 227 2.51 -4.12 -16.85
CA ASP A 227 1.09 -3.88 -17.08
C ASP A 227 0.69 -2.44 -16.73
N VAL A 228 1.22 -1.89 -15.63
CA VAL A 228 1.03 -0.46 -15.24
C VAL A 228 1.70 0.55 -16.19
N LEU A 229 2.32 0.05 -17.25
CA LEU A 229 2.92 0.82 -18.34
C LEU A 229 2.13 0.70 -19.65
N ARG A 230 1.10 -0.14 -19.70
CA ARG A 230 0.31 -0.35 -20.91
C ARG A 230 -0.74 0.75 -21.06
N PRO A 231 -1.02 1.19 -22.30
CA PRO A 231 -2.17 2.06 -22.58
C PRO A 231 -3.51 1.44 -22.21
N LYS A 232 -3.60 0.10 -22.17
CA LYS A 232 -4.73 -0.69 -21.65
C LYS A 232 -4.18 -1.73 -20.67
N PRO A 233 -4.07 -1.40 -19.37
CA PRO A 233 -3.62 -2.35 -18.37
C PRO A 233 -4.68 -3.44 -18.18
N LYS A 234 -4.28 -4.64 -17.76
CA LYS A 234 -5.20 -5.70 -17.32
C LYS A 234 -5.81 -5.38 -15.96
N ARG A 235 -5.14 -4.56 -15.14
CA ARG A 235 -5.66 -4.07 -13.86
C ARG A 235 -6.11 -2.62 -13.95
N GLU A 236 -7.38 -2.39 -13.65
CA GLU A 236 -7.92 -1.05 -13.48
C GLU A 236 -7.37 -0.40 -12.21
N PRO A 237 -7.29 0.95 -12.14
CA PRO A 237 -6.94 1.64 -10.92
C PRO A 237 -7.89 1.27 -9.78
N GLN A 238 -7.36 0.91 -8.62
CA GLN A 238 -8.13 0.37 -7.52
C GLN A 238 -7.50 0.69 -6.17
N LEU A 239 -8.35 1.09 -5.22
CA LEU A 239 -8.03 1.18 -3.80
C LEU A 239 -8.20 -0.20 -3.15
N TYR A 240 -7.15 -0.65 -2.47
CA TYR A 240 -7.11 -1.91 -1.74
C TYR A 240 -6.99 -1.70 -0.24
N LEU A 241 -7.89 -2.32 0.51
CA LEU A 241 -7.82 -2.47 1.96
C LEU A 241 -6.84 -3.61 2.25
N MET A 242 -5.83 -3.37 3.10
CA MET A 242 -4.82 -4.39 3.41
C MET A 242 -5.15 -5.21 4.65
N GLU A 243 -6.20 -4.81 5.37
CA GLU A 243 -6.75 -5.45 6.56
C GLU A 243 -8.27 -5.24 6.59
N PRO A 244 -9.04 -6.08 7.32
CA PRO A 244 -10.46 -5.83 7.53
C PRO A 244 -10.72 -4.43 8.09
N TYR A 245 -11.78 -3.79 7.59
CA TYR A 245 -12.15 -2.45 8.05
C TYR A 245 -12.41 -2.42 9.57
N ASP A 246 -11.82 -1.45 10.26
CA ASP A 246 -12.15 -1.12 11.67
C ASP A 246 -12.69 0.31 11.74
N PRO A 247 -13.93 0.53 12.21
CA PRO A 247 -14.57 1.85 12.26
C PRO A 247 -13.85 2.86 13.17
N ARG A 248 -12.90 2.41 14.00
CA ARG A 248 -12.16 3.25 14.94
C ARG A 248 -10.78 3.65 14.44
N LYS A 249 -10.27 3.02 13.36
CA LYS A 249 -8.91 3.23 12.87
C LYS A 249 -8.89 4.20 11.68
N GLU A 250 -8.02 5.20 11.73
CA GLU A 250 -7.84 6.16 10.65
C GLU A 250 -7.25 5.48 9.39
N PRO A 251 -7.83 5.65 8.20
CA PRO A 251 -7.21 5.21 6.96
C PRO A 251 -5.85 5.89 6.71
N LEU A 252 -4.82 5.08 6.51
CA LEU A 252 -3.53 5.46 5.97
C LEU A 252 -3.45 5.03 4.50
N ILE A 253 -3.71 5.96 3.58
CA ILE A 253 -3.70 5.67 2.15
C ILE A 253 -2.29 5.89 1.59
N MET A 254 -1.69 4.80 1.09
CA MET A 254 -0.36 4.80 0.50
C MET A 254 -0.45 4.89 -1.04
N ILE A 255 0.08 5.97 -1.61
CA ILE A 255 -0.02 6.28 -3.05
C ILE A 255 1.36 6.26 -3.69
N HIS A 256 1.63 5.26 -4.52
CA HIS A 256 2.94 5.04 -5.14
C HIS A 256 3.24 6.05 -6.26
N GLY A 257 4.52 6.12 -6.66
CA GLY A 257 5.00 6.92 -7.80
C GLY A 257 4.88 6.25 -9.16
N LEU A 258 5.53 6.86 -10.15
CA LEU A 258 5.59 6.39 -11.53
C LEU A 258 6.40 5.08 -11.66
N LEU A 259 6.05 4.21 -12.62
CA LEU A 259 6.68 2.90 -12.84
C LEU A 259 6.73 2.03 -11.58
N SER A 260 5.72 2.15 -10.71
CA SER A 260 5.68 1.46 -9.42
C SER A 260 4.34 0.77 -9.23
N THR A 261 4.26 -0.03 -8.17
CA THR A 261 3.06 -0.75 -7.74
C THR A 261 2.96 -0.63 -6.21
N PRO A 262 1.83 -0.99 -5.60
CA PRO A 262 1.71 -1.10 -4.15
C PRO A 262 2.81 -1.93 -3.47
N LEU A 263 3.45 -2.86 -4.18
CA LEU A 263 4.58 -3.65 -3.65
C LEU A 263 5.79 -2.80 -3.23
N ALA A 264 5.93 -1.56 -3.72
CA ALA A 264 6.95 -0.64 -3.24
C ALA A 264 6.78 -0.32 -1.74
N TRP A 265 5.55 -0.38 -1.24
CA TRP A 265 5.21 -0.18 0.15
C TRP A 265 5.46 -1.39 1.05
N ALA A 266 5.83 -2.55 0.49
CA ALA A 266 5.89 -3.81 1.24
C ALA A 266 6.72 -3.75 2.53
N LYS A 267 7.89 -3.12 2.49
CA LYS A 267 8.71 -2.93 3.69
C LYS A 267 8.04 -1.97 4.68
N ILE A 268 7.51 -0.84 4.21
CA ILE A 268 6.84 0.14 5.07
C ILE A 268 5.61 -0.48 5.73
N THR A 269 4.72 -1.14 4.97
CA THR A 269 3.56 -1.86 5.53
C THR A 269 3.97 -2.81 6.65
N ASN A 270 5.04 -3.59 6.45
CA ASN A 270 5.54 -4.53 7.45
C ASN A 270 6.00 -3.82 8.74
N GLU A 271 6.77 -2.73 8.62
CA GLU A 271 7.21 -1.93 9.78
C GLU A 271 6.03 -1.25 10.50
N LEU A 272 5.07 -0.71 9.75
CA LEU A 272 3.90 -0.02 10.31
C LEU A 272 2.95 -0.97 11.03
N TRP A 273 2.75 -2.18 10.49
CA TRP A 273 2.02 -3.23 11.18
C TRP A 273 2.76 -3.79 12.39
N ALA A 274 4.09 -3.65 12.50
CA ALA A 274 4.82 -4.06 13.69
C ALA A 274 4.67 -3.05 14.83
N ASP A 275 4.62 -1.75 14.51
CA ASP A 275 4.53 -0.66 15.49
C ASP A 275 3.16 -0.63 16.20
N PRO A 276 3.10 -0.82 17.54
CA PRO A 276 1.85 -0.94 18.26
C PRO A 276 1.03 0.35 18.34
N GLU A 277 1.66 1.53 18.31
CA GLU A 277 0.93 2.79 18.35
C GLU A 277 0.29 3.08 17.00
N ILE A 278 1.05 2.85 15.91
CA ILE A 278 0.56 3.03 14.55
C ILE A 278 -0.54 2.00 14.26
N ARG A 279 -0.32 0.72 14.57
CA ARG A 279 -1.31 -0.34 14.36
C ARG A 279 -2.63 -0.10 15.12
N ARG A 280 -2.60 0.53 16.29
CA ARG A 280 -3.83 0.90 17.02
C ARG A 280 -4.57 2.08 16.39
N ARG A 281 -3.86 2.98 15.71
CA ARG A 281 -4.43 4.22 15.17
C ARG A 281 -4.81 4.11 13.71
N TYR A 282 -4.05 3.37 12.92
CA TYR A 282 -4.12 3.38 11.47
C TYR A 282 -4.46 2.01 10.89
N GLN A 283 -5.33 2.01 9.89
CA GLN A 283 -5.55 0.88 8.99
C GLN A 283 -4.96 1.20 7.61
N ILE A 284 -4.19 0.27 7.04
CA ILE A 284 -3.39 0.55 5.83
C ILE A 284 -4.18 0.25 4.57
N TRP A 285 -4.29 1.24 3.69
CA TRP A 285 -4.89 1.08 2.36
C TRP A 285 -3.87 1.42 1.27
N HIS A 286 -3.84 0.64 0.19
CA HIS A 286 -2.93 0.85 -0.94
C HIS A 286 -3.71 1.29 -2.17
N TYR A 287 -3.27 2.35 -2.83
CA TYR A 287 -3.85 2.74 -4.12
C TYR A 287 -2.96 2.26 -5.27
N LEU A 288 -3.50 1.36 -6.10
CA LEU A 288 -2.93 0.96 -7.39
C LEU A 288 -3.51 1.85 -8.48
N TYR A 289 -2.66 2.41 -9.33
CA TYR A 289 -3.12 3.10 -10.53
C TYR A 289 -2.14 2.93 -11.70
N ASN A 290 -2.67 3.09 -12.91
CA ASN A 290 -1.85 3.08 -14.11
C ASN A 290 -0.94 4.30 -14.11
N THR A 291 0.36 4.07 -13.94
CA THR A 291 1.34 5.14 -13.89
C THR A 291 1.51 5.84 -15.24
N SER A 292 1.08 5.22 -16.33
CA SER A 292 0.99 5.85 -17.65
C SER A 292 -0.25 6.74 -17.85
N ALA A 293 -1.12 6.88 -16.84
CA ALA A 293 -2.23 7.83 -16.89
C ALA A 293 -1.84 9.18 -16.24
N PRO A 294 -2.42 10.30 -16.70
CA PRO A 294 -2.24 11.60 -16.03
C PRO A 294 -2.67 11.54 -14.55
N ALA A 295 -1.91 12.18 -13.65
CA ALA A 295 -2.18 12.13 -12.21
C ALA A 295 -3.61 12.56 -11.83
N LEU A 296 -4.16 13.60 -12.48
CA LEU A 296 -5.54 14.04 -12.22
C LEU A 296 -6.61 13.03 -12.65
N TYR A 297 -6.34 12.24 -13.69
CA TYR A 297 -7.23 11.16 -14.10
C TYR A 297 -7.29 10.06 -13.03
N SER A 298 -6.12 9.62 -12.55
CA SER A 298 -6.04 8.66 -11.42
C SER A 298 -6.67 9.23 -10.15
N THR A 299 -6.47 10.52 -9.87
CA THR A 299 -7.11 11.20 -8.72
C THR A 299 -8.63 11.13 -8.81
N ARG A 300 -9.22 11.36 -9.98
CA ARG A 300 -10.67 11.27 -10.16
C ARG A 300 -11.19 9.88 -9.80
N ILE A 301 -10.56 8.82 -10.32
CA ILE A 301 -10.98 7.44 -10.02
C ILE A 301 -10.89 7.18 -8.51
N LEU A 302 -9.79 7.60 -7.87
CA LEU A 302 -9.64 7.46 -6.42
C LEU A 302 -10.72 8.22 -5.64
N ARG A 303 -11.10 9.44 -6.06
CA ARG A 303 -12.20 10.19 -5.43
C ARG A 303 -13.51 9.40 -5.49
N THR A 304 -13.85 8.85 -6.64
CA THR A 304 -15.07 8.04 -6.81
C THR A 304 -15.01 6.79 -5.93
N GLN A 305 -13.90 6.05 -5.93
CA GLN A 305 -13.73 4.85 -5.10
C GLN A 305 -13.80 5.17 -3.61
N LEU A 306 -13.20 6.27 -3.15
CA LEU A 306 -13.30 6.69 -1.75
C LEU A 306 -14.72 7.05 -1.35
N HIS A 307 -15.44 7.77 -2.22
CA HIS A 307 -16.83 8.11 -1.98
C HIS A 307 -17.72 6.86 -1.90
N ASP A 308 -17.57 5.92 -2.83
CA ASP A 308 -18.37 4.70 -2.88
C ASP A 308 -18.05 3.76 -1.71
N LEU A 309 -16.76 3.58 -1.40
CA LEU A 309 -16.31 2.79 -0.27
C LEU A 309 -16.82 3.37 1.06
N ARG A 310 -16.78 4.68 1.25
CA ARG A 310 -17.34 5.33 2.45
C ARG A 310 -18.81 5.08 2.61
N ARG A 311 -19.61 5.25 1.56
CA ARG A 311 -21.06 4.96 1.61
C ARG A 311 -21.34 3.48 1.92
N GLN A 312 -20.46 2.57 1.50
CA GLN A 312 -20.61 1.15 1.77
C GLN A 312 -20.21 0.77 3.21
N LEU A 313 -19.14 1.36 3.75
CA LEU A 313 -18.60 1.02 5.06
C LEU A 313 -19.25 1.79 6.22
N ASP A 314 -19.61 3.05 5.98
CA ASP A 314 -20.15 3.99 6.96
C ASP A 314 -21.38 4.71 6.37
N PRO A 315 -22.51 4.00 6.17
CA PRO A 315 -23.71 4.58 5.58
C PRO A 315 -24.33 5.68 6.46
N GLU A 316 -24.15 5.60 7.78
CA GLU A 316 -24.68 6.57 8.76
C GLU A 316 -23.76 7.79 8.92
N GLY A 317 -22.49 7.68 8.54
CA GLY A 317 -21.53 8.78 8.54
C GLY A 317 -20.95 9.07 9.93
N ASP A 318 -21.02 8.13 10.87
CA ASP A 318 -20.63 8.30 12.27
C ASP A 318 -19.34 7.56 12.65
N ASP A 319 -18.76 6.77 11.74
CA ASP A 319 -17.49 6.10 11.98
C ASP A 319 -16.34 7.10 12.16
N PRO A 320 -15.61 7.06 13.30
CA PRO A 320 -14.42 7.89 13.48
C PRO A 320 -13.36 7.70 12.39
N ALA A 321 -13.24 6.49 11.85
CA ALA A 321 -12.36 6.15 10.74
C ALA A 321 -12.65 6.98 9.48
N MET A 322 -13.91 7.31 9.20
CA MET A 322 -14.28 8.06 7.99
C MET A 322 -14.21 9.57 8.15
N GLN A 323 -13.89 10.07 9.34
CA GLN A 323 -13.75 11.50 9.62
C GLN A 323 -12.33 12.05 9.41
N ARG A 324 -11.34 11.15 9.29
CA ARG A 324 -9.92 11.50 9.20
C ARG A 324 -9.21 10.58 8.22
N THR A 325 -8.31 11.12 7.42
CA THR A 325 -7.46 10.33 6.52
C THR A 325 -6.05 10.93 6.50
N THR A 326 -5.06 10.05 6.58
CA THR A 326 -3.65 10.39 6.37
C THR A 326 -3.18 9.81 5.04
N LEU A 327 -2.49 10.61 4.25
CA LEU A 327 -1.89 10.19 2.98
C LEU A 327 -0.39 10.01 3.13
N LEU A 328 0.15 8.87 2.69
CA LEU A 328 1.58 8.65 2.49
C LEU A 328 1.85 8.53 1.00
N THR A 329 2.65 9.44 0.46
CA THR A 329 2.73 9.60 -0.99
C THR A 329 4.18 9.63 -1.45
N HIS A 330 4.45 9.03 -2.60
CA HIS A 330 5.78 9.04 -3.22
C HIS A 330 5.72 9.57 -4.65
N SER A 331 6.66 10.44 -5.00
CA SER A 331 6.84 10.93 -6.38
C SER A 331 5.52 11.45 -6.96
N MET A 332 5.12 10.99 -8.15
CA MET A 332 3.84 11.36 -8.79
C MET A 332 2.61 11.09 -7.91
N GLY A 333 2.66 10.11 -7.00
CA GLY A 333 1.60 9.85 -6.04
C GLY A 333 1.32 11.03 -5.11
N GLY A 334 2.30 11.91 -4.88
CA GLY A 334 2.10 13.14 -4.10
C GLY A 334 1.26 14.18 -4.83
N LEU A 335 1.28 14.19 -6.17
CA LEU A 335 0.39 15.02 -6.96
C LEU A 335 -1.06 14.54 -6.87
N ILE A 336 -1.26 13.22 -6.88
CA ILE A 336 -2.58 12.61 -6.63
C ILE A 336 -3.08 12.99 -5.23
N GLY A 337 -2.24 12.78 -4.20
CA GLY A 337 -2.60 13.12 -2.83
C GLY A 337 -2.91 14.59 -2.61
N LYS A 338 -2.13 15.51 -3.20
CA LYS A 338 -2.44 16.95 -3.17
C LYS A 338 -3.76 17.25 -3.86
N SER A 339 -4.02 16.62 -5.02
CA SER A 339 -5.23 16.85 -5.82
C SER A 339 -6.51 16.38 -5.13
N LEU A 340 -6.44 15.40 -4.22
CA LEU A 340 -7.57 15.04 -3.35
C LEU A 340 -7.90 16.14 -2.33
N ALA A 341 -6.89 16.90 -1.89
CA ALA A 341 -6.99 17.81 -0.75
C ALA A 341 -7.26 19.28 -1.13
N VAL A 342 -7.04 19.66 -2.39
CA VAL A 342 -7.21 21.04 -2.86
C VAL A 342 -8.53 21.23 -3.60
N ASP A 343 -9.11 22.42 -3.45
CA ASP A 343 -10.23 22.90 -4.27
C ASP A 343 -9.65 23.67 -5.47
N PRO A 344 -9.82 23.17 -6.70
CA PRO A 344 -9.36 23.88 -7.89
C PRO A 344 -10.22 25.09 -8.26
N GLN A 345 -11.44 25.21 -7.71
CA GLN A 345 -12.48 26.11 -8.18
C GLN A 345 -12.65 25.97 -9.70
N ASP A 346 -12.35 27.02 -10.46
CA ASP A 346 -12.41 27.03 -11.93
C ASP A 346 -11.03 27.07 -12.60
N ALA A 347 -9.93 26.88 -11.85
CA ALA A 347 -8.58 27.06 -12.37
C ALA A 347 -8.25 26.08 -13.52
N PHE A 348 -8.56 24.79 -13.35
CA PHE A 348 -8.38 23.81 -14.43
C PHE A 348 -9.38 24.02 -15.57
N TRP A 349 -10.60 24.48 -15.26
CA TRP A 349 -11.60 24.79 -16.27
C TRP A 349 -11.13 25.91 -17.20
N LYS A 350 -10.72 27.05 -16.64
CA LYS A 350 -10.19 28.21 -17.37
C LYS A 350 -8.94 27.90 -18.19
N ALA A 351 -8.14 26.93 -17.74
CA ALA A 351 -6.98 26.47 -18.49
C ALA A 351 -7.35 25.66 -19.74
N ALA A 352 -8.49 24.96 -19.71
CA ALA A 352 -8.94 24.09 -20.80
C ALA A 352 -9.98 24.75 -21.72
N PHE A 353 -10.89 25.57 -21.19
CA PHE A 353 -12.06 26.09 -21.89
C PHE A 353 -12.09 27.63 -21.89
N LYS A 354 -12.58 28.21 -22.99
CA LYS A 354 -12.82 29.65 -23.17
C LYS A 354 -14.20 30.10 -22.67
N VAL A 355 -15.10 29.16 -22.41
CA VAL A 355 -16.52 29.39 -22.11
C VAL A 355 -16.91 28.65 -20.82
N PRO A 356 -17.95 29.08 -20.09
CA PRO A 356 -18.40 28.39 -18.88
C PRO A 356 -19.02 27.01 -19.18
N PRO A 357 -19.10 26.09 -18.18
CA PRO A 357 -19.67 24.75 -18.37
C PRO A 357 -21.10 24.75 -18.89
N GLU A 358 -21.89 25.74 -18.50
CA GLU A 358 -23.32 25.85 -18.82
C GLU A 358 -23.58 26.18 -20.29
N SER A 359 -22.60 26.74 -21.01
CA SER A 359 -22.73 27.08 -22.43
C SER A 359 -22.36 25.93 -23.36
N LEU A 360 -21.87 24.81 -22.83
CA LEU A 360 -21.51 23.65 -23.64
C LEU A 360 -22.74 22.77 -23.92
N ASP A 361 -22.92 22.37 -25.17
CA ASP A 361 -23.85 21.32 -25.57
C ASP A 361 -23.28 19.96 -25.17
N LEU A 362 -23.82 19.39 -24.09
CA LEU A 362 -23.32 18.18 -23.43
C LEU A 362 -24.47 17.25 -23.06
N SER A 363 -24.23 15.94 -23.23
CA SER A 363 -25.03 14.92 -22.56
C SER A 363 -24.89 15.02 -21.03
N SER A 364 -25.86 14.49 -20.29
CA SER A 364 -25.79 14.43 -18.81
C SER A 364 -24.53 13.70 -18.32
N GLU A 365 -24.13 12.63 -19.01
CA GLU A 365 -22.94 11.83 -18.71
C GLU A 365 -21.64 12.61 -18.96
N ASP A 366 -21.52 13.27 -20.10
CA ASP A 366 -20.33 14.09 -20.43
C ASP A 366 -20.23 15.29 -19.47
N ARG A 367 -21.37 15.90 -19.11
CA ARG A 367 -21.42 17.00 -18.14
C ARG A 367 -20.94 16.56 -16.76
N GLN A 368 -21.40 15.40 -16.27
CA GLN A 368 -20.92 14.84 -15.02
C GLN A 368 -19.42 14.54 -15.09
N THR A 369 -18.97 13.98 -16.21
CA THR A 369 -17.56 13.67 -16.45
C THR A 369 -16.67 14.91 -16.43
N LEU A 370 -17.09 16.01 -17.06
CA LEU A 370 -16.35 17.28 -17.00
C LEU A 370 -16.32 17.86 -15.59
N ARG A 371 -17.45 17.83 -14.86
CA ARG A 371 -17.50 18.31 -13.48
C ARG A 371 -16.54 17.56 -12.58
N GLU A 372 -16.54 16.23 -12.62
CA GLU A 372 -15.62 15.41 -11.83
C GLU A 372 -14.15 15.59 -12.20
N ALA A 373 -13.86 15.95 -13.46
CA ALA A 373 -12.51 16.14 -13.95
C ALA A 373 -11.93 17.53 -13.67
N PHE A 374 -12.75 18.59 -13.70
CA PHE A 374 -12.28 19.98 -13.65
C PHE A 374 -12.77 20.79 -12.44
N LEU A 375 -13.92 20.43 -11.86
CA LEU A 375 -14.65 21.21 -10.86
C LEU A 375 -14.94 20.36 -9.60
N TRP A 376 -13.96 19.58 -9.16
CA TRP A 376 -14.14 18.70 -8.00
C TRP A 376 -14.10 19.47 -6.69
N GLN A 377 -14.61 18.85 -5.62
CA GLN A 377 -14.46 19.33 -4.26
C GLN A 377 -13.37 18.55 -3.53
N PRO A 378 -12.64 19.18 -2.60
CA PRO A 378 -11.61 18.50 -1.82
C PRO A 378 -12.23 17.47 -0.88
N ASP A 379 -11.51 16.38 -0.64
CA ASP A 379 -11.84 15.43 0.42
C ASP A 379 -11.55 16.07 1.78
N ARG A 380 -12.65 16.45 2.46
CA ARG A 380 -12.62 17.16 3.74
C ARG A 380 -12.17 16.31 4.91
N THR A 381 -11.97 15.00 4.72
CA THR A 381 -11.48 14.10 5.77
C THR A 381 -9.95 14.10 5.86
N ILE A 382 -9.25 14.58 4.83
CA ILE A 382 -7.79 14.60 4.84
C ILE A 382 -7.30 15.55 5.94
N ARG A 383 -6.41 15.04 6.81
CA ARG A 383 -5.80 15.82 7.90
C ARG A 383 -4.29 15.89 7.80
N ARG A 384 -3.66 14.94 7.12
CA ARG A 384 -2.20 14.88 7.01
C ARG A 384 -1.75 14.31 5.68
N ILE A 385 -0.69 14.89 5.12
CA ILE A 385 -0.02 14.37 3.92
C ILE A 385 1.49 14.30 4.16
N ILE A 386 2.06 13.11 3.93
CA ILE A 386 3.50 12.85 3.97
C ILE A 386 3.97 12.71 2.53
N TYR A 387 4.78 13.66 2.07
CA TYR A 387 5.37 13.70 0.73
C TYR A 387 6.77 13.11 0.75
N ILE A 388 7.03 12.15 -0.13
CA ILE A 388 8.36 11.57 -0.33
C ILE A 388 8.80 11.82 -1.78
N ALA A 389 9.84 12.64 -1.95
CA ALA A 389 10.46 12.90 -3.26
C ALA A 389 9.46 13.34 -4.35
N VAL A 390 8.52 14.23 -4.01
CA VAL A 390 7.39 14.59 -4.87
C VAL A 390 7.76 15.75 -5.80
N PRO A 391 7.53 15.67 -7.13
CA PRO A 391 7.85 16.76 -8.05
C PRO A 391 6.73 17.81 -8.09
N HIS A 392 6.52 18.58 -7.03
CA HIS A 392 5.40 19.55 -6.95
C HIS A 392 5.40 20.57 -8.08
N ARG A 393 6.59 20.97 -8.56
CA ARG A 393 6.77 21.93 -9.66
C ARG A 393 7.34 21.27 -10.93
N GLY A 394 7.29 19.93 -11.00
CA GLY A 394 7.88 19.14 -12.08
C GLY A 394 9.39 18.96 -11.93
N SER A 395 10.04 18.33 -12.90
CA SER A 395 11.50 18.21 -12.89
C SER A 395 12.06 18.68 -14.21
N ALA A 396 13.04 19.58 -14.17
CA ALA A 396 13.73 20.12 -15.34
C ALA A 396 15.05 19.39 -15.66
N PHE A 397 15.50 18.43 -14.84
CA PHE A 397 16.71 17.62 -15.12
C PHE A 397 16.45 16.56 -16.21
N ALA A 398 15.67 16.95 -17.22
CA ALA A 398 14.70 16.12 -17.91
C ALA A 398 15.00 15.90 -19.39
N ASP A 399 16.08 16.44 -19.94
CA ASP A 399 16.34 16.31 -21.38
C ASP A 399 16.89 14.93 -21.78
N ASN A 400 17.35 14.08 -20.83
CA ASN A 400 17.89 12.76 -21.17
C ASN A 400 17.29 11.54 -20.44
N ILE A 401 16.62 11.70 -19.29
CA ILE A 401 16.07 10.55 -18.51
C ILE A 401 14.55 10.57 -18.41
N ILE A 402 13.92 11.73 -18.18
CA ILE A 402 12.45 11.86 -18.24
C ILE A 402 11.94 11.62 -19.66
N GLY A 403 12.72 11.96 -20.71
CA GLY A 403 12.40 11.59 -22.09
C GLY A 403 12.25 10.07 -22.32
N LYS A 404 12.99 9.22 -21.59
CA LYS A 404 12.89 7.74 -21.67
C LYS A 404 11.75 7.17 -20.84
N ILE A 405 11.34 7.85 -19.77
CA ILE A 405 10.13 7.50 -19.00
C ILE A 405 8.87 7.97 -19.75
N GLY A 406 8.99 9.10 -20.45
CA GLY A 406 7.99 9.67 -21.34
C GLY A 406 7.59 8.72 -22.47
N SER A 407 8.52 7.98 -23.08
CA SER A 407 8.16 7.11 -24.21
C SER A 407 7.10 6.04 -23.87
N ALA A 408 6.90 5.67 -22.59
CA ALA A 408 5.84 4.76 -22.15
C ALA A 408 4.46 5.45 -21.96
N LEU A 409 4.46 6.78 -21.95
CA LEU A 409 3.34 7.70 -21.71
C LEU A 409 2.94 8.44 -23.00
N ALA A 410 3.37 7.99 -24.18
CA ALA A 410 3.36 8.79 -25.41
C ALA A 410 1.98 9.00 -26.07
N ALA A 411 0.95 8.24 -25.68
CA ALA A 411 -0.40 8.40 -26.26
C ALA A 411 -1.47 8.59 -25.17
N PRO A 412 -2.34 9.63 -25.27
CA PRO A 412 -3.50 9.74 -24.41
C PRO A 412 -4.35 8.46 -24.51
N PRO A 413 -4.94 7.97 -23.39
CA PRO A 413 -5.85 6.84 -23.42
C PRO A 413 -6.93 7.04 -24.49
N VAL A 414 -7.35 5.97 -25.18
CA VAL A 414 -8.40 6.04 -26.21
C VAL A 414 -9.66 6.73 -25.68
N THR A 415 -10.00 6.48 -24.41
CA THR A 415 -11.10 7.13 -23.70
C THR A 415 -10.98 8.66 -23.67
N PHE A 416 -9.77 9.20 -23.47
CA PHE A 416 -9.52 10.64 -23.49
C PHE A 416 -9.65 11.24 -24.89
N ARG A 417 -9.11 10.58 -25.92
CA ARG A 417 -9.24 11.05 -27.33
C ARG A 417 -10.70 11.03 -27.77
N SER A 418 -11.40 9.92 -27.55
CA SER A 418 -12.82 9.82 -27.87
C SER A 418 -13.67 10.81 -27.09
N PHE A 419 -13.30 11.11 -25.84
CA PHE A 419 -13.96 12.16 -25.06
C PHE A 419 -13.71 13.54 -25.68
N TYR A 420 -12.45 13.90 -25.96
CA TYR A 420 -12.09 15.16 -26.61
C TYR A 420 -12.83 15.35 -27.94
N GLU A 421 -12.79 14.34 -28.83
CA GLU A 421 -13.48 14.38 -30.13
C GLU A 421 -14.98 14.60 -29.99
N ARG A 422 -15.63 13.93 -29.02
CA ARG A 422 -17.07 14.14 -28.76
C ARG A 422 -17.37 15.56 -28.32
N ILE A 423 -16.57 16.12 -27.40
CA ILE A 423 -16.78 17.50 -26.91
C ILE A 423 -16.51 18.50 -28.03
N SER A 424 -15.40 18.37 -28.75
CA SER A 424 -14.98 19.30 -29.81
C SER A 424 -15.93 19.31 -31.00
N THR A 425 -16.52 18.16 -31.34
CA THR A 425 -17.46 18.05 -32.47
C THR A 425 -18.77 18.79 -32.18
N ARG A 426 -19.29 18.68 -30.95
CA ARG A 426 -20.51 19.39 -30.55
C ARG A 426 -20.27 20.86 -30.21
N ASN A 427 -19.05 21.20 -29.80
CA ASN A 427 -18.69 22.53 -29.30
C ASN A 427 -17.43 23.05 -30.01
N PRO A 428 -17.53 23.47 -31.28
CA PRO A 428 -16.35 23.92 -32.03
C PRO A 428 -15.73 25.18 -31.41
N GLY A 429 -14.40 25.20 -31.28
CA GLY A 429 -13.63 26.39 -30.86
C GLY A 429 -13.61 26.70 -29.36
N VAL A 430 -14.26 25.89 -28.52
CA VAL A 430 -14.41 26.18 -27.07
C VAL A 430 -13.14 25.92 -26.25
N PHE A 431 -12.21 25.12 -26.75
CA PHE A 431 -10.96 24.84 -26.04
C PHE A 431 -9.93 25.97 -26.20
N THR A 432 -9.05 26.14 -25.21
CA THR A 432 -7.85 26.98 -25.34
C THR A 432 -6.89 26.39 -26.38
N PRO A 433 -6.07 27.21 -27.08
CA PRO A 433 -5.10 26.70 -28.05
C PRO A 433 -4.13 25.66 -27.45
N GLU A 434 -3.75 25.82 -26.19
CA GLU A 434 -2.93 24.88 -25.43
C GLU A 434 -3.61 23.52 -25.29
N TYR A 435 -4.88 23.51 -24.88
CA TYR A 435 -5.64 22.28 -24.66
C TYR A 435 -6.03 21.59 -25.98
N GLU A 436 -6.29 22.37 -27.03
CA GLU A 436 -6.55 21.86 -28.38
C GLU A 436 -5.34 21.11 -28.95
N ARG A 437 -4.11 21.64 -28.75
CA ARG A 437 -2.87 20.92 -29.14
C ARG A 437 -2.68 19.61 -28.38
N LEU A 438 -3.06 19.57 -27.10
CA LEU A 438 -3.04 18.34 -26.30
C LEU A 438 -4.07 17.31 -26.81
N GLY A 439 -5.31 17.74 -27.06
CA GLY A 439 -6.38 16.89 -27.58
C GLY A 439 -6.10 16.31 -28.96
N GLN A 440 -5.44 17.07 -29.83
CA GLN A 440 -5.01 16.63 -31.17
C GLN A 440 -3.76 15.73 -31.16
N GLY A 441 -3.21 15.40 -29.99
CA GLY A 441 -1.99 14.59 -29.87
C GLY A 441 -0.74 15.28 -30.41
N LYS A 442 -0.77 16.61 -30.58
CA LYS A 442 0.38 17.44 -30.99
C LYS A 442 1.28 17.85 -29.81
N LEU A 443 0.87 17.50 -28.59
CA LEU A 443 1.67 17.51 -27.37
C LEU A 443 1.66 16.08 -26.80
N ASP A 444 2.82 15.45 -26.69
CA ASP A 444 2.93 14.11 -26.11
C ASP A 444 2.48 14.11 -24.65
N SER A 445 1.73 13.09 -24.22
CA SER A 445 1.29 12.90 -22.81
C SER A 445 2.46 12.69 -21.81
N ILE A 446 3.69 12.62 -22.34
CA ILE A 446 5.01 12.83 -21.71
C ILE A 446 5.07 14.13 -20.88
N SER A 447 4.23 15.08 -21.24
CA SER A 447 4.23 16.44 -20.72
C SER A 447 3.46 16.62 -19.40
N SER A 448 2.68 15.66 -18.91
CA SER A 448 1.86 15.86 -17.69
C SER A 448 2.66 16.17 -16.40
N LEU A 449 3.96 15.85 -16.37
CA LEU A 449 4.90 16.20 -15.29
C LEU A 449 5.95 17.26 -15.68
N SER A 450 5.84 17.82 -16.89
CA SER A 450 6.71 18.88 -17.35
C SER A 450 6.42 20.18 -16.57
N PRO A 451 7.45 20.92 -16.11
CA PRO A 451 7.29 22.23 -15.49
C PRO A 451 6.57 23.27 -16.38
N HIS A 452 6.46 23.00 -17.68
CA HIS A 452 5.80 23.88 -18.65
C HIS A 452 4.31 23.61 -18.82
N GLN A 453 3.77 22.58 -18.19
CA GLN A 453 2.37 22.24 -18.35
C GLN A 453 1.42 22.99 -17.42
N PRO A 454 0.32 23.56 -17.96
CA PRO A 454 -0.63 24.33 -17.17
C PRO A 454 -1.14 23.56 -15.95
N THR A 455 -1.43 22.27 -16.12
CA THR A 455 -1.98 21.42 -15.06
C THR A 455 -1.08 21.34 -13.82
N LEU A 456 0.22 21.15 -14.02
CA LEU A 456 1.15 21.01 -12.91
C LEU A 456 1.40 22.35 -12.21
N ARG A 457 1.46 23.45 -12.97
CA ARG A 457 1.58 24.81 -12.43
C ARG A 457 0.37 25.18 -11.59
N ILE A 458 -0.83 24.96 -12.12
CA ILE A 458 -2.09 25.17 -11.39
C ILE A 458 -2.05 24.36 -10.09
N LEU A 459 -1.75 23.06 -10.16
CA LEU A 459 -1.69 22.22 -8.97
C LEU A 459 -0.62 22.69 -7.97
N ALA A 460 0.53 23.16 -8.43
CA ALA A 460 1.59 23.70 -7.57
C ALA A 460 1.11 24.95 -6.81
N ASP A 461 0.40 25.85 -7.50
CA ASP A 461 -0.08 27.13 -6.98
C ASP A 461 -1.31 26.99 -6.06
N LEU A 462 -2.10 25.92 -6.22
CA LEU A 462 -3.22 25.62 -5.32
C LEU A 462 -2.72 25.42 -3.88
N LYS A 463 -3.27 26.22 -2.97
CA LYS A 463 -2.95 26.17 -1.55
C LYS A 463 -3.73 25.05 -0.87
N LEU A 464 -3.06 24.31 0.00
CA LEU A 464 -3.73 23.35 0.86
C LEU A 464 -4.55 24.09 1.93
N PRO A 465 -5.73 23.55 2.32
CA PRO A 465 -6.46 24.06 3.46
C PRO A 465 -5.59 24.11 4.73
N PRO A 466 -5.69 25.17 5.57
CA PRO A 466 -4.84 25.35 6.75
C PRO A 466 -4.92 24.24 7.81
N HIS A 467 -5.96 23.41 7.77
CA HIS A 467 -6.14 22.30 8.70
C HIS A 467 -5.39 21.02 8.30
N ILE A 468 -4.73 21.02 7.13
CA ILE A 468 -3.98 19.87 6.62
C ILE A 468 -2.50 20.03 6.98
N HIS A 469 -2.00 19.12 7.80
CA HIS A 469 -0.60 19.05 8.19
C HIS A 469 0.22 18.41 7.06
N THR A 470 1.35 19.00 6.68
CA THR A 470 2.21 18.47 5.61
C THR A 470 3.63 18.23 6.08
N HIS A 471 4.24 17.15 5.60
CA HIS A 471 5.61 16.75 5.93
C HIS A 471 6.33 16.30 4.66
N SER A 472 7.60 16.67 4.51
CA SER A 472 8.40 16.37 3.32
C SER A 472 9.63 15.52 3.65
N ILE A 473 9.88 14.49 2.85
CA ILE A 473 11.09 13.68 2.89
C ILE A 473 11.74 13.77 1.51
N ILE A 474 12.92 14.38 1.43
CA ILE A 474 13.57 14.73 0.16
C ILE A 474 14.91 14.01 0.04
N GLY A 475 15.12 13.34 -1.09
CA GLY A 475 16.41 12.70 -1.38
C GLY A 475 17.48 13.73 -1.78
N ASN A 476 18.68 13.55 -1.25
CA ASN A 476 19.88 14.25 -1.65
C ASN A 476 21.00 13.21 -1.81
N ARG A 477 21.63 13.13 -2.98
CA ARG A 477 22.67 12.13 -3.27
C ARG A 477 24.05 12.46 -2.70
N GLY A 478 24.10 13.00 -1.49
CA GLY A 478 25.34 13.39 -0.81
C GLY A 478 25.91 14.73 -1.28
N TRP A 479 25.11 15.57 -1.95
CA TRP A 479 25.50 16.95 -2.25
C TRP A 479 25.62 17.74 -0.96
N THR A 480 26.80 18.31 -0.73
CA THR A 480 27.14 19.07 0.49
C THR A 480 27.04 20.58 0.33
N GLY A 481 26.74 21.07 -0.88
CA GLY A 481 26.53 22.49 -1.16
C GLY A 481 25.10 22.96 -0.88
N PRO A 482 24.69 24.14 -1.40
CA PRO A 482 23.35 24.67 -1.25
C PRO A 482 22.27 23.67 -1.72
N LEU A 483 21.22 23.46 -0.91
CA LEU A 483 20.18 22.46 -1.17
C LEU A 483 19.41 22.75 -2.45
N GLU A 484 19.28 24.01 -2.86
CA GLU A 484 18.63 24.47 -4.09
C GLU A 484 19.31 23.88 -5.35
N LYS A 485 20.58 23.47 -5.23
CA LYS A 485 21.34 22.80 -6.29
C LYS A 485 21.37 21.28 -6.14
N SER A 486 20.75 20.73 -5.09
CA SER A 486 20.70 19.30 -4.82
C SER A 486 19.52 18.61 -5.53
N SER A 487 19.62 17.30 -5.68
CA SER A 487 18.58 16.46 -6.29
C SER A 487 18.72 15.01 -5.84
N ASP A 488 17.60 14.29 -5.91
CA ASP A 488 17.54 12.84 -5.74
C ASP A 488 17.86 12.05 -7.03
N ASN A 489 18.38 12.72 -8.07
CA ASN A 489 18.59 12.31 -9.47
C ASN A 489 17.39 12.44 -10.41
N ILE A 490 16.17 12.49 -9.89
CA ILE A 490 14.94 12.54 -10.68
C ILE A 490 14.22 13.86 -10.44
N VAL A 491 14.14 14.31 -9.20
CA VAL A 491 13.46 15.51 -8.76
C VAL A 491 14.48 16.45 -8.10
N PRO A 492 14.57 17.72 -8.52
CA PRO A 492 15.40 18.69 -7.84
C PRO A 492 14.77 19.09 -6.50
N TYR A 493 15.59 19.45 -5.51
CA TYR A 493 15.11 19.92 -4.21
C TYR A 493 14.06 21.02 -4.34
N THR A 494 14.30 22.01 -5.21
CA THR A 494 13.38 23.15 -5.43
C THR A 494 11.98 22.75 -5.90
N SER A 495 11.83 21.55 -6.47
CA SER A 495 10.52 21.00 -6.84
C SER A 495 9.91 20.13 -5.74
N SER A 496 10.72 19.44 -4.94
CA SER A 496 10.24 18.68 -3.77
C SER A 496 9.94 19.56 -2.55
N HIS A 497 10.56 20.72 -2.47
CA HIS A 497 10.42 21.65 -1.37
C HIS A 497 9.04 22.34 -1.39
N ILE A 498 8.40 22.38 -0.22
CA ILE A 498 7.18 23.14 0.03
C ILE A 498 7.42 23.99 1.27
N ASP A 499 7.32 25.32 1.14
CA ASP A 499 7.56 26.27 2.23
C ASP A 499 6.63 26.05 3.43
N THR A 500 5.41 25.57 3.18
CA THR A 500 4.37 25.35 4.20
C THR A 500 4.45 23.98 4.88
N ALA A 501 5.48 23.16 4.59
CA ALA A 501 5.66 21.88 5.25
C ALA A 501 6.05 22.08 6.73
N GLU A 502 5.39 21.36 7.64
CA GLU A 502 5.65 21.43 9.08
C GLU A 502 6.96 20.72 9.47
N SER A 503 7.35 19.70 8.72
CA SER A 503 8.70 19.12 8.79
C SER A 503 9.25 18.83 7.40
N GLU A 504 10.57 18.93 7.28
CA GLU A 504 11.31 18.55 6.08
C GLU A 504 12.56 17.77 6.51
N LEU A 505 12.68 16.52 6.05
CA LEU A 505 13.86 15.68 6.24
C LEU A 505 14.61 15.51 4.92
N ILE A 506 15.90 15.86 4.93
CA ILE A 506 16.82 15.58 3.82
C ILE A 506 17.49 14.24 4.08
N VAL A 507 17.40 13.31 3.13
CA VAL A 507 17.91 11.95 3.28
C VAL A 507 19.03 11.71 2.27
N PRO A 508 20.19 11.15 2.67
CA PRO A 508 21.35 10.94 1.79
C PRO A 508 21.13 9.79 0.78
N THR A 509 20.13 9.93 -0.10
CA THR A 509 19.65 8.90 -1.02
C THR A 509 19.14 9.50 -2.33
N GLY A 510 18.90 8.64 -3.32
CA GLY A 510 18.21 9.01 -4.55
C GLY A 510 16.69 8.93 -4.44
N HIS A 511 16.00 8.94 -5.58
CA HIS A 511 14.53 9.02 -5.66
C HIS A 511 13.75 7.92 -4.90
N GLY A 512 14.37 6.77 -4.65
CA GLY A 512 13.82 5.69 -3.81
C GLY A 512 13.93 5.97 -2.30
N ALA A 513 13.73 7.21 -1.86
CA ALA A 513 14.00 7.65 -0.49
C ALA A 513 13.22 6.86 0.57
N PHE A 514 12.01 6.38 0.22
CA PHE A 514 11.16 5.56 1.08
C PHE A 514 11.77 4.23 1.52
N HIS A 515 12.84 3.75 0.87
CA HIS A 515 13.59 2.56 1.32
C HIS A 515 14.67 2.87 2.37
N HIS A 516 15.02 4.14 2.56
CA HIS A 516 16.09 4.55 3.45
C HIS A 516 15.64 4.47 4.92
N PRO A 517 16.47 3.94 5.85
CA PRO A 517 16.09 3.83 7.27
C PRO A 517 15.68 5.16 7.91
N ALA A 518 16.38 6.26 7.61
CA ALA A 518 16.02 7.59 8.10
C ALA A 518 14.63 8.06 7.62
N ALA A 519 14.26 7.74 6.36
CA ALA A 519 12.93 8.06 5.85
C ALA A 519 11.86 7.22 6.57
N MET A 520 12.11 5.92 6.80
CA MET A 520 11.22 5.06 7.59
C MET A 520 11.00 5.62 9.00
N ALA A 521 12.09 6.01 9.68
CA ALA A 521 12.01 6.59 11.01
C ALA A 521 11.18 7.88 11.03
N GLU A 522 11.32 8.74 10.02
CA GLU A 522 10.52 9.96 9.90
C GLU A 522 9.05 9.68 9.62
N ILE A 523 8.74 8.69 8.77
CA ILE A 523 7.35 8.25 8.53
C ILE A 523 6.72 7.80 9.86
N ILE A 524 7.41 6.93 10.61
CA ILE A 524 6.94 6.45 11.91
C ILE A 524 6.75 7.60 12.90
N ARG A 525 7.73 8.51 12.99
CA ARG A 525 7.67 9.69 13.87
C ARG A 525 6.47 10.57 13.53
N VAL A 526 6.24 10.85 12.26
CA VAL A 526 5.14 11.70 11.77
C VAL A 526 3.78 11.04 12.03
N LEU A 527 3.64 9.74 11.76
CA LEU A 527 2.41 9.00 12.04
C LEU A 527 2.07 8.95 13.53
N LYS A 528 3.07 9.05 14.42
CA LYS A 528 2.86 9.15 15.86
C LYS A 528 2.47 10.55 16.35
N LEU A 529 2.56 11.59 15.51
CA LEU A 529 2.15 12.94 15.90
C LEU A 529 0.63 13.02 16.15
N PRO A 530 0.16 13.80 17.14
CA PRO A 530 -1.27 13.98 17.40
C PRO A 530 -2.06 14.40 16.16
N SER A 531 -3.32 13.98 16.04
CA SER A 531 -4.19 14.38 14.91
C SER A 531 -4.61 15.85 14.97
N THR A 532 -4.44 16.50 16.12
CA THR A 532 -4.80 17.91 16.36
C THR A 532 -3.75 18.54 17.28
N GLY A 533 -2.94 19.45 16.75
CA GLY A 533 -1.99 20.21 17.56
C GLY A 533 -1.25 21.23 16.70
N LYS A 534 -1.08 22.46 17.21
CA LYS A 534 -0.15 23.43 16.61
C LYS A 534 1.26 22.80 16.59
N PRO A 535 1.99 22.88 15.48
CA PRO A 535 3.31 22.28 15.36
C PRO A 535 4.27 22.83 16.44
N ARG A 536 5.11 21.95 17.01
CA ARG A 536 6.34 22.39 17.66
C ARG A 536 7.28 22.93 16.58
N PRO A 537 8.06 24.01 16.85
CA PRO A 537 8.93 24.60 15.86
C PRO A 537 9.90 23.57 15.27
N THR A 538 10.10 23.74 13.97
CA THR A 538 10.95 22.97 13.06
C THR A 538 12.32 22.62 13.65
N GLN A 539 12.65 21.33 13.67
CA GLN A 539 14.03 20.88 13.64
C GLN A 539 14.34 20.56 12.18
N LYS A 540 15.04 21.46 11.48
CA LYS A 540 15.80 21.09 10.29
C LYS A 540 16.90 20.15 10.78
N ILE A 541 16.63 18.84 10.78
CA ILE A 541 17.64 17.86 11.15
C ILE A 541 18.59 17.76 9.95
N VAL A 542 19.64 18.59 9.99
CA VAL A 542 20.84 18.42 9.18
C VAL A 542 21.81 17.55 10.00
N ASP A 543 21.38 16.35 10.37
CA ASP A 543 22.32 15.40 10.98
C ASP A 543 23.11 14.74 9.85
N SER A 544 24.31 15.28 9.61
CA SER A 544 25.38 14.54 8.98
C SER A 544 25.84 13.45 9.96
N PRO A 545 25.66 12.15 9.68
CA PRO A 545 26.34 11.15 10.47
C PRO A 545 27.81 11.17 10.02
N ARG A 546 28.69 11.77 10.84
CA ARG A 546 30.06 11.28 10.92
C ARG A 546 29.97 9.87 11.50
N TYR A 547 29.82 8.86 10.65
CA TYR A 547 30.04 7.47 11.04
C TYR A 547 31.15 6.86 10.17
N MET A 548 32.26 6.62 10.85
CA MET A 548 33.29 5.59 10.66
C MET A 548 33.76 5.33 9.23
N ARG A 549 34.84 6.04 8.86
CA ARG A 549 35.85 5.46 7.98
C ARG A 549 36.58 4.36 8.76
N GLU A 550 36.22 3.11 8.54
CA GLU A 550 37.20 2.03 8.68
C GLU A 550 37.93 1.85 7.35
N PRO A 551 39.27 1.87 7.32
CA PRO A 551 40.00 1.52 6.12
C PRO A 551 39.91 0.01 5.90
N LEU A 552 39.54 -0.38 4.68
CA LEU A 552 39.70 -1.74 4.16
C LEU A 552 41.15 -2.17 4.35
N ARG A 553 41.39 -3.06 5.32
CA ARG A 553 42.61 -3.87 5.38
C ARG A 553 42.60 -4.79 4.17
N THR A 554 43.47 -4.50 3.20
CA THR A 554 43.88 -5.47 2.19
C THR A 554 44.74 -6.52 2.87
N SER A 555 44.16 -7.68 3.16
CA SER A 555 44.89 -8.93 3.42
C SER A 555 45.14 -9.63 2.10
N GLY A 556 46.41 -9.86 1.78
CA GLY A 556 46.80 -10.68 0.63
C GLY A 556 48.30 -10.52 0.36
N GLY A 557 49.12 -11.15 1.20
CA GLY A 557 50.51 -11.41 0.89
C GLY A 557 50.65 -12.74 0.17
N ALA A 558 51.43 -12.75 -0.90
CA ALA A 558 52.46 -13.73 -1.30
C ALA A 558 53.04 -13.24 -2.63
#